data_AF-A0A9D4ZPR3-F1
#
_entry.id   AF-A0A9D4ZPR3-F1
#
_cell.length_a   1.000
_cell.length_b   1.000
_cell.length_c   1.000
_cell.angle_alpha   90.00
_cell.angle_beta   90.00
_cell.angle_gamma   90.00
#
_symmetry.space_group_name_H-M   'P 1'
#
loop_
_entity.id
_entity.type
_entity.pdbx_description
1 polymer ?
#
loop_
_entity_poly.entity_id
_entity_poly.type
_entity_poly.pdbx_seq_one_letter_code
_entity_poly.pdbx_strand_id
1 'polypeptide(L)'
;KEKHVDSELIYAYAKIDRLGDIEEFILQPNVANLQTVGDRLFDEALYEAAKIIFTHISNWPRLASTLVKLHQFQGAVDAARKANSSKTWKEVCFACVDAEEFRLAQICGLNIIIQVDDLEEVRNYYQNRGRFDEIITLM
;
A
#
# COMPACT_ATOMS: atom_id res chain seq x y z
N LYS A 1 -27.36 -7.39 -13.91
CA LYS A 1 -25.96 -6.92 -13.81
C LYS A 1 -25.09 -8.14 -13.66
N GLU A 2 -24.09 -8.31 -14.53
CA GLU A 2 -23.18 -9.45 -14.48
C GLU A 2 -21.88 -9.00 -13.82
N LYS A 3 -21.44 -9.75 -12.80
CA LYS A 3 -20.23 -9.43 -12.03
C LYS A 3 -18.99 -9.28 -12.93
N HIS A 4 -18.93 -10.09 -13.97
CA HIS A 4 -17.80 -10.08 -14.90
C HIS A 4 -17.79 -8.83 -15.78
N VAL A 5 -18.95 -8.41 -16.29
CA VAL A 5 -19.07 -7.22 -17.14
C VAL A 5 -18.71 -5.95 -16.39
N ASP A 6 -19.23 -5.77 -15.16
CA ASP A 6 -18.92 -4.60 -14.34
C ASP A 6 -17.42 -4.55 -13.99
N SER A 7 -16.80 -5.71 -13.71
CA SER A 7 -15.35 -5.81 -13.43
C SER A 7 -14.49 -5.44 -14.65
N GLU A 8 -14.81 -5.97 -15.83
CA GLU A 8 -14.06 -5.69 -17.06
C GLU A 8 -14.25 -4.24 -17.50
N LEU A 9 -15.41 -3.62 -17.23
CA LEU A 9 -15.64 -2.21 -17.52
C LEU A 9 -14.73 -1.30 -16.69
N ILE A 10 -14.59 -1.55 -15.37
CA ILE A 10 -13.64 -0.81 -14.51
C ILE A 10 -12.21 -0.98 -15.02
N TYR A 11 -11.85 -2.21 -15.40
CA TYR A 11 -10.53 -2.50 -15.95
C TYR A 11 -10.27 -1.76 -17.27
N ALA A 12 -11.27 -1.69 -18.16
CA ALA A 12 -11.19 -0.93 -19.40
C ALA A 12 -11.01 0.57 -19.12
N TYR A 13 -11.75 1.15 -18.17
CA TYR A 13 -11.58 2.55 -17.78
C TYR A 13 -10.18 2.84 -17.23
N ALA A 14 -9.61 1.91 -16.44
CA ALA A 14 -8.26 2.04 -15.92
C ALA A 14 -7.21 2.02 -17.04
N LYS A 15 -7.42 1.23 -18.10
CA LYS A 15 -6.52 1.17 -19.25
C LYS A 15 -6.50 2.43 -20.10
N ILE A 16 -7.60 3.19 -20.12
CA ILE A 16 -7.71 4.46 -20.84
C ILE A 16 -7.49 5.68 -19.93
N ASP A 17 -6.97 5.47 -18.72
CA ASP A 17 -6.64 6.51 -17.73
C ASP A 17 -7.84 7.41 -17.35
N ARG A 18 -9.06 6.88 -17.43
CA ARG A 18 -10.29 7.59 -17.04
C ARG A 18 -10.61 7.33 -15.56
N LEU A 19 -9.77 7.86 -14.68
CA LEU A 19 -9.89 7.68 -13.23
C LEU A 19 -11.22 8.23 -12.66
N GLY A 20 -11.73 9.35 -13.18
CA GLY A 20 -13.00 9.93 -12.72
C GLY A 20 -14.21 9.04 -13.00
N ASP A 21 -14.23 8.37 -14.15
CA ASP A 21 -15.30 7.42 -14.48
C ASP A 21 -15.27 6.20 -13.54
N ILE A 22 -14.08 5.78 -13.10
CA ILE A 22 -13.92 4.70 -12.13
C ILE A 22 -14.50 5.12 -10.78
N GLU A 23 -14.18 6.32 -10.30
CA GLU A 23 -14.73 6.85 -9.04
C GLU A 23 -16.25 6.93 -9.08
N GLU A 24 -16.81 7.48 -10.16
CA GLU A 24 -18.27 7.59 -10.32
C GLU A 24 -18.93 6.20 -10.40
N PHE A 25 -18.34 5.26 -11.15
CA PHE A 25 -18.88 3.91 -11.30
C PHE A 25 -18.85 3.12 -10.00
N ILE A 26 -17.78 3.28 -9.20
CA ILE A 26 -17.63 2.57 -7.92
C ILE A 26 -18.64 3.08 -6.88
N LEU A 27 -18.98 4.37 -6.90
CA LEU A 27 -20.00 4.97 -6.02
C LEU A 27 -21.42 4.48 -6.35
N GLN A 28 -21.67 4.10 -7.60
CA GLN A 28 -22.94 3.49 -8.00
C GLN A 28 -23.02 2.03 -7.51
N PRO A 29 -24.22 1.53 -7.15
CA PRO A 29 -24.38 0.14 -6.73
C PRO A 29 -24.00 -0.81 -7.88
N ASN A 30 -22.82 -1.40 -7.79
CA ASN A 30 -22.24 -2.33 -8.77
C ASN A 30 -22.12 -3.74 -8.18
N VAL A 31 -21.99 -4.75 -9.04
CA VAL A 31 -21.73 -6.14 -8.62
C VAL A 31 -20.31 -6.60 -9.00
N ALA A 32 -19.43 -5.64 -9.30
CA ALA A 32 -18.06 -5.91 -9.70
C ALA A 32 -17.27 -6.57 -8.57
N ASN A 33 -16.31 -7.42 -8.95
CA ASN A 33 -15.33 -7.96 -8.01
C ASN A 33 -14.14 -6.99 -7.89
N LEU A 34 -14.34 -5.93 -7.11
CA LEU A 34 -13.36 -4.86 -6.91
C LEU A 34 -12.02 -5.36 -6.39
N GLN A 35 -12.00 -6.38 -5.52
CA GLN A 35 -10.75 -6.96 -5.01
C GLN A 35 -9.90 -7.53 -6.15
N THR A 36 -10.49 -8.40 -6.98
CA THR A 36 -9.76 -9.05 -8.08
C THR A 36 -9.34 -8.04 -9.17
N VAL A 37 -10.18 -7.05 -9.47
CA VAL A 37 -9.81 -5.98 -10.41
C VAL A 37 -8.67 -5.14 -9.84
N GLY A 38 -8.72 -4.76 -8.57
CA GLY A 38 -7.66 -4.01 -7.90
C GLY A 38 -6.32 -4.76 -7.89
N ASP A 39 -6.34 -6.06 -7.54
CA ASP A 39 -5.13 -6.90 -7.59
C ASP A 39 -4.54 -6.96 -9.02
N ARG A 40 -5.40 -7.16 -10.04
CA ARG A 40 -4.95 -7.18 -11.45
C ARG A 40 -4.36 -5.84 -11.91
N LEU A 41 -4.97 -4.71 -11.52
CA LEU A 41 -4.45 -3.38 -11.83
C LEU A 41 -3.11 -3.11 -11.15
N PHE A 42 -2.95 -3.59 -9.91
CA PHE A 42 -1.68 -3.50 -9.18
C PHE A 42 -0.56 -4.28 -9.89
N ASP A 43 -0.85 -5.50 -10.33
CA ASP A 43 0.12 -6.35 -11.04
C ASP A 43 0.53 -5.74 -12.40
N GLU A 44 -0.38 -5.00 -13.05
CA GLU A 44 -0.12 -4.30 -14.30
C GLU A 44 0.45 -2.88 -14.14
N ALA A 45 0.87 -2.52 -12.92
CA ALA A 45 1.43 -1.21 -12.57
C ALA A 45 0.50 0.00 -12.78
N LEU A 46 -0.82 -0.23 -12.85
CA LEU A 46 -1.86 0.82 -12.89
C LEU A 46 -2.23 1.25 -11.47
N TYR A 47 -1.25 1.77 -10.75
CA TYR A 47 -1.35 2.01 -9.31
C TYR A 47 -2.37 3.11 -8.93
N GLU A 48 -2.55 4.15 -9.75
CA GLU A 48 -3.54 5.20 -9.46
C GLU A 48 -4.98 4.67 -9.47
N ALA A 49 -5.31 3.85 -10.47
CA ALA A 49 -6.62 3.19 -10.52
C ALA A 49 -6.79 2.18 -9.38
N ALA A 50 -5.75 1.39 -9.08
CA ALA A 50 -5.77 0.47 -7.94
C ALA A 50 -5.96 1.18 -6.60
N LYS A 51 -5.37 2.38 -6.42
CA LYS A 51 -5.54 3.22 -5.22
C LYS A 51 -7.00 3.56 -4.98
N ILE A 52 -7.71 4.00 -6.01
CA ILE A 52 -9.14 4.35 -5.92
C ILE A 52 -9.95 3.14 -5.46
N ILE A 53 -9.72 1.99 -6.10
CA ILE A 53 -10.42 0.74 -5.78
C ILE A 53 -10.14 0.30 -4.34
N PHE A 54 -8.87 0.21 -3.93
CA PHE A 54 -8.48 -0.23 -2.59
C PHE A 54 -8.95 0.71 -1.49
N THR A 55 -9.00 2.01 -1.78
CA THR A 55 -9.58 3.01 -0.87
C THR A 55 -11.07 2.75 -0.67
N HIS A 56 -11.81 2.49 -1.75
CA HIS A 56 -13.25 2.23 -1.66
C HIS A 56 -13.58 0.94 -0.90
N ILE A 57 -12.88 -0.16 -1.19
CA ILE A 57 -13.10 -1.43 -0.46
C ILE A 57 -12.48 -1.46 0.94
N SER A 58 -11.81 -0.38 1.36
CA SER A 58 -11.11 -0.28 2.65
C SER A 58 -10.05 -1.37 2.87
N ASN A 59 -9.40 -1.84 1.80
CA ASN A 59 -8.31 -2.81 1.89
C ASN A 59 -7.00 -2.07 2.18
N TRP A 60 -6.79 -1.73 3.45
CA TRP A 60 -5.64 -0.94 3.91
C TRP A 60 -4.27 -1.56 3.62
N PRO A 61 -4.05 -2.90 3.77
CA PRO A 61 -2.78 -3.51 3.40
C PRO A 61 -2.41 -3.29 1.94
N ARG A 62 -3.34 -3.59 1.01
CA ARG A 62 -3.11 -3.39 -0.43
C ARG A 62 -2.98 -1.92 -0.80
N LEU A 63 -3.75 -1.05 -0.15
CA LEU A 63 -3.64 0.38 -0.34
C LEU A 63 -2.25 0.88 0.06
N ALA A 64 -1.71 0.43 1.19
CA ALA A 64 -0.37 0.80 1.63
C ALA A 64 0.70 0.34 0.62
N SER A 65 0.63 -0.90 0.13
CA SER A 65 1.53 -1.39 -0.93
C SER A 65 1.43 -0.55 -2.21
N THR A 66 0.21 -0.14 -2.58
CA THR A 66 -0.04 0.69 -3.78
C THR A 66 0.54 2.09 -3.61
N LEU A 67 0.34 2.71 -2.44
CA LEU A 67 0.89 4.03 -2.12
C LEU A 67 2.43 4.03 -2.05
N VAL A 68 3.02 2.93 -1.56
CA VAL A 68 4.47 2.71 -1.61
C VAL A 68 4.98 2.72 -3.06
N LYS A 69 4.29 2.02 -3.98
CA LYS A 69 4.67 2.00 -5.40
C LYS A 69 4.50 3.36 -6.10
N LEU A 70 3.58 4.19 -5.62
CA LEU A 70 3.39 5.58 -6.06
C LEU A 70 4.36 6.57 -5.39
N HIS A 71 5.30 6.10 -4.56
CA HIS A 71 6.18 6.95 -3.75
C HIS A 71 5.45 7.92 -2.80
N GLN A 72 4.18 7.62 -2.46
CA GLN A 72 3.36 8.40 -1.54
C GLN A 72 3.50 7.85 -0.11
N PHE A 73 4.69 7.97 0.46
CA PHE A 73 5.03 7.35 1.75
C PHE A 73 4.17 7.84 2.92
N GLN A 74 3.84 9.13 2.97
CA GLN A 74 2.96 9.68 4.01
C GLN A 74 1.60 8.97 4.02
N GLY A 75 0.98 8.81 2.85
CA GLY A 75 -0.28 8.10 2.72
C GLY A 75 -0.14 6.61 3.05
N ALA A 76 0.99 6.00 2.67
CA ALA A 76 1.27 4.60 2.98
C ALA A 76 1.37 4.35 4.49
N VAL A 77 2.01 5.25 5.25
CA VAL A 77 2.09 5.20 6.72
C VAL A 77 0.69 5.29 7.35
N ASP A 78 -0.14 6.21 6.86
CA ASP A 78 -1.51 6.34 7.38
C ASP A 78 -2.39 5.13 7.03
N ALA A 79 -2.22 4.54 5.85
CA ALA A 79 -2.86 3.29 5.47
C ALA A 79 -2.36 2.11 6.34
N ALA A 80 -1.05 2.02 6.60
CA ALA A 80 -0.47 1.00 7.47
C ALA A 80 -1.01 1.10 8.91
N ARG A 81 -1.19 2.33 9.42
CA ARG A 81 -1.81 2.57 10.74
C ARG A 81 -3.24 2.05 10.80
N LYS A 82 -4.02 2.22 9.71
CA LYS A 82 -5.38 1.68 9.63
C LYS A 82 -5.42 0.16 9.44
N ALA A 83 -4.45 -0.40 8.72
CA ALA A 83 -4.31 -1.85 8.55
C ALA A 83 -3.96 -2.56 9.87
N ASN A 84 -3.17 -1.89 10.73
CA ASN A 84 -2.72 -2.39 12.02
C ASN A 84 -2.10 -3.80 11.94
N SER A 85 -1.26 -4.03 10.94
CA SER A 85 -0.57 -5.30 10.71
C SER A 85 0.94 -5.08 10.66
N SER A 86 1.70 -5.89 11.40
CA SER A 86 3.17 -5.81 11.38
C SER A 86 3.75 -6.06 9.99
N LYS A 87 3.11 -6.93 9.19
CA LYS A 87 3.49 -7.17 7.79
C LYS A 87 3.43 -5.90 6.95
N THR A 88 2.34 -5.14 7.04
CA THR A 88 2.17 -3.88 6.30
C THR A 88 3.15 -2.82 6.79
N TRP A 89 3.35 -2.72 8.11
CA TRP A 89 4.34 -1.80 8.66
C TRP A 89 5.76 -2.10 8.18
N LYS A 90 6.17 -3.38 8.14
CA LYS A 90 7.49 -3.79 7.62
C LYS A 90 7.65 -3.41 6.15
N GLU A 91 6.66 -3.69 5.32
CA GLU A 91 6.69 -3.33 3.90
C GLU A 91 6.88 -1.82 3.69
N VAL A 92 6.07 -1.00 4.38
CA VAL A 92 6.16 0.46 4.30
C VAL A 92 7.49 0.95 4.88
N CYS A 93 7.95 0.40 6.00
CA CYS A 93 9.22 0.76 6.63
C CYS A 93 10.40 0.52 5.68
N PHE A 94 10.50 -0.69 5.11
CA PHE A 94 11.56 -1.04 4.17
C PHE A 94 11.54 -0.16 2.94
N ALA A 95 10.35 0.14 2.40
CA ALA A 95 10.22 1.06 1.29
C ALA A 95 10.63 2.51 1.62
N CYS A 96 10.31 2.99 2.83
CA CYS A 96 10.76 4.30 3.30
C CYS A 96 12.28 4.36 3.46
N VAL A 97 12.91 3.30 3.99
CA VAL A 97 14.38 3.20 4.10
C VAL A 97 15.04 3.22 2.72
N ASP A 98 14.46 2.50 1.76
CA ASP A 98 14.95 2.43 0.38
C ASP A 98 14.85 3.77 -0.35
N ALA A 99 13.84 4.56 0.00
CA ALA A 99 13.62 5.91 -0.52
C ALA A 99 14.34 7.01 0.28
N GLU A 100 15.15 6.65 1.29
CA GLU A 100 15.84 7.58 2.19
C GLU A 100 14.89 8.50 3.00
N GLU A 101 13.62 8.09 3.15
CA GLU A 101 12.59 8.76 3.94
C GLU A 101 12.65 8.32 5.41
N PHE A 102 13.77 8.65 6.06
CA PHE A 102 14.11 8.14 7.40
C PHE A 102 13.12 8.57 8.49
N ARG A 103 12.59 9.79 8.39
CA ARG A 103 11.59 10.29 9.37
C ARG A 103 10.31 9.45 9.36
N LEU A 104 9.85 9.01 8.20
CA LEU A 104 8.69 8.13 8.08
C LEU A 104 9.03 6.69 8.46
N ALA A 105 10.23 6.24 8.08
CA ALA A 105 10.73 4.94 8.48
C ALA A 105 10.82 4.79 10.00
N GLN A 106 11.21 5.83 10.74
CA GLN A 106 11.24 5.83 12.20
C GLN A 106 9.84 5.63 12.80
N ILE A 107 8.82 6.31 12.27
CA ILE A 107 7.43 6.13 12.71
C ILE A 107 6.98 4.68 12.48
N CYS A 108 7.26 4.10 11.31
CA CYS A 108 6.97 2.71 11.05
C CYS A 108 7.73 1.77 12.00
N GLY A 109 9.02 2.02 12.18
CA GLY A 109 9.91 1.24 13.05
C GLY A 109 9.39 1.13 14.47
N LEU A 110 8.97 2.25 15.08
CA LEU A 110 8.41 2.26 16.44
C LEU A 110 7.16 1.36 16.57
N ASN A 111 6.37 1.23 15.51
CA ASN A 111 5.20 0.35 15.50
C ASN A 111 5.56 -1.13 15.28
N ILE A 112 6.74 -1.43 14.74
CA ILE A 112 7.22 -2.80 14.49
C ILE A 112 7.97 -3.36 15.71
N ILE A 113 8.80 -2.54 16.37
CA ILE A 113 9.69 -2.95 17.49
C ILE A 113 8.93 -3.50 18.70
N ILE A 114 7.62 -3.20 18.81
CA ILE A 114 6.75 -3.74 19.86
C ILE A 114 6.73 -5.29 19.81
N GLN A 115 6.91 -5.90 18.62
CA GLN A 115 6.99 -7.35 18.46
C GLN A 115 8.46 -7.81 18.35
N VAL A 116 8.89 -8.63 19.31
CA VAL A 116 10.29 -9.11 19.44
C VAL A 116 10.76 -9.87 18.20
N ASP A 117 9.90 -10.69 17.59
CA ASP A 117 10.26 -11.49 16.41
C ASP A 117 10.51 -10.64 15.16
N ASP A 118 9.78 -9.52 15.01
CA ASP A 118 9.89 -8.63 13.85
C ASP A 118 11.11 -7.69 13.95
N LEU A 119 11.62 -7.46 15.17
CA LEU A 119 12.79 -6.62 15.42
C LEU A 119 14.05 -7.16 14.75
N GLU A 120 14.25 -8.48 14.78
CA GLU A 120 15.45 -9.10 14.21
C GLU A 120 15.49 -8.95 12.68
N GLU A 121 14.34 -9.09 12.01
CA GLU A 121 14.22 -8.89 10.58
C GLU A 121 14.50 -7.45 10.17
N VAL A 122 13.93 -6.48 10.89
CA VAL A 122 14.18 -5.05 10.64
C VAL A 122 15.65 -4.71 10.89
N ARG A 123 16.25 -5.22 11.96
CA ARG A 123 17.67 -5.03 12.25
C ARG A 123 18.54 -5.53 11.09
N ASN A 124 18.31 -6.75 10.63
CA ASN A 124 19.08 -7.33 9.53
C ASN A 124 18.89 -6.51 8.23
N TYR A 125 17.69 -5.99 7.98
CA TYR A 125 17.40 -5.14 6.82
C TYR A 125 18.20 -3.83 6.83
N TYR A 126 18.17 -3.09 7.94
CA TYR A 126 18.90 -1.83 8.08
C TYR A 126 20.42 -2.03 8.10
N GLN A 127 20.91 -3.12 8.71
CA GLN A 127 22.34 -3.47 8.72
C GLN A 127 22.87 -3.75 7.32
N ASN A 128 22.14 -4.52 6.50
CA ASN A 128 22.52 -4.80 5.11
C ASN A 128 22.59 -3.53 4.24
N ARG A 129 21.82 -2.50 4.60
CA ARG A 129 21.81 -1.18 3.93
C ARG A 129 22.84 -0.20 4.50
N GLY A 130 23.56 -0.58 5.55
CA GLY A 130 24.54 0.27 6.24
C GLY A 130 23.92 1.43 7.04
N ARG A 131 22.62 1.39 7.33
CA ARG A 131 21.89 2.49 8.00
C ARG A 131 21.83 2.25 9.52
N PHE A 132 23.00 2.22 10.16
CA PHE A 132 23.13 1.91 11.59
C PHE A 132 22.60 3.02 12.50
N ASP A 133 22.77 4.29 12.12
CA ASP A 133 22.33 5.44 12.92
C ASP A 133 20.81 5.45 13.12
N GLU A 134 20.04 5.07 12.10
CA GLU A 134 18.59 5.01 12.17
C GLU A 134 18.08 3.87 13.07
N ILE A 135 18.79 2.73 13.14
CA ILE A 135 18.48 1.66 14.11
C ILE A 135 18.78 2.15 15.52
N ILE A 136 19.91 2.84 15.72
CA ILE A 136 20.30 3.37 17.04
C ILE A 136 19.27 4.39 17.52
N THR A 137 18.74 5.22 16.62
CA THR A 137 17.71 6.22 16.93
C THR A 137 16.33 5.60 17.19
N LEU A 138 16.15 4.32 16.82
CA LEU A 138 14.94 3.53 17.07
C LEU A 138 14.99 2.76 18.40
N MET A 139 16.18 2.58 19.00
CA MET A 139 16.39 1.99 20.32
C MET A 139 16.34 3.04 21.43
#